data_AF-A0A9W8NJG8-F1
#
_entry.id   AF-A0A9W8NJG8-F1
#
_cell.length_a   1.000
_cell.length_b   1.000
_cell.length_c   1.000
_cell.angle_alpha   90.00
_cell.angle_beta   90.00
_cell.angle_gamma   90.00
#
_symmetry.space_group_name_H-M   'P 1'
#
loop_
_entity.id
_entity.type
_entity.pdbx_description
1 polymer ?
#
loop_
_entity_poly.entity_id
_entity_poly.type
_entity_poly.pdbx_seq_one_letter_code
_entity_poly.pdbx_strand_id
1 'polypeptide(L)'
;MSDTIQKKVLMMGFQSDVALPQYFREMFGTDEEIGAKIRADHDRIQRSGITTVPYLINSRDLEKGLKDVESLLREGGYDAIGIGAGVRLVPEYLALFERLVNMCIANAPGVPLMFNDGPDGTTRASESISNTFRFYVPQDRANNDLWYRSRESPRTTHPMIAGENTKGW
;
A
#
# COMPACT_ATOMS: atom_id res chain seq x y z
N MET A 1 -21.20 20.60 17.28
CA MET A 1 -21.24 19.69 16.12
C MET A 1 -19.79 19.45 15.74
N SER A 2 -19.25 18.26 15.97
CA SER A 2 -17.88 17.96 15.51
C SER A 2 -17.93 17.87 14.00
N ASP A 3 -17.23 18.76 13.30
CA ASP A 3 -16.95 18.57 11.87
C ASP A 3 -16.16 17.28 11.74
N THR A 4 -16.81 16.23 11.26
CA THR A 4 -16.11 15.00 10.89
C THR A 4 -15.22 15.34 9.70
N ILE A 5 -13.91 15.43 9.92
CA ILE A 5 -12.94 15.69 8.85
C ILE A 5 -13.00 14.50 7.88
N GLN A 6 -13.65 14.71 6.73
CA GLN A 6 -13.68 13.74 5.64
C GLN A 6 -12.28 13.62 5.04
N LYS A 7 -11.72 12.41 5.06
CA LYS A 7 -10.37 12.15 4.53
C LYS A 7 -10.43 11.79 3.05
N LYS A 8 -9.50 12.25 2.23
CA LYS A 8 -9.37 11.90 0.80
C LYS A 8 -8.12 11.05 0.58
N VAL A 9 -8.27 9.86 0.00
CA VAL A 9 -7.15 8.93 -0.24
C VAL A 9 -7.09 8.58 -1.72
N LEU A 10 -5.94 8.83 -2.34
CA LEU A 10 -5.64 8.30 -3.68
C LEU A 10 -5.27 6.83 -3.53
N MET A 11 -5.94 5.92 -4.23
CA MET A 11 -5.63 4.48 -4.19
C MET A 11 -5.16 4.01 -5.55
N MET A 12 -3.87 3.69 -5.67
CA MET A 12 -3.26 3.25 -6.92
C MET A 12 -3.00 1.76 -6.93
N GLY A 13 -3.11 1.13 -8.09
CA GLY A 13 -2.81 -0.28 -8.29
C GLY A 13 -2.85 -0.64 -9.75
N PHE A 14 -2.98 -1.92 -10.06
CA PHE A 14 -3.22 -2.39 -11.42
C PHE A 14 -4.70 -2.73 -11.64
N GLN A 15 -5.12 -2.68 -12.89
CA GLN A 15 -6.35 -3.35 -13.31
C GLN A 15 -6.25 -4.86 -13.01
N SER A 16 -7.37 -5.49 -12.67
CA SER A 16 -7.37 -6.89 -12.20
C SER A 16 -7.02 -7.92 -13.29
N ASP A 17 -7.03 -7.49 -14.56
CA ASP A 17 -6.64 -8.27 -15.74
C ASP A 17 -5.13 -8.18 -16.05
N VAL A 18 -4.35 -7.52 -15.19
CA VAL A 18 -2.89 -7.58 -15.25
C VAL A 18 -2.40 -9.03 -15.12
N ALA A 19 -1.35 -9.36 -15.87
CA ALA A 19 -0.72 -10.66 -15.82
C ALA A 19 -0.07 -10.87 -14.45
N LEU A 20 -0.75 -11.60 -13.56
CA LEU A 20 -0.27 -11.90 -12.21
C LEU A 20 0.26 -13.34 -12.14
N PRO A 21 1.36 -13.57 -11.41
CA PRO A 21 1.87 -14.92 -11.18
C PRO A 21 0.83 -15.83 -10.50
N GLN A 22 0.95 -17.15 -10.71
CA GLN A 22 0.02 -18.13 -10.14
C GLN A 22 -0.09 -18.02 -8.62
N TYR A 23 1.02 -17.85 -7.90
CA TYR A 23 1.01 -17.71 -6.44
C TYR A 23 0.15 -16.52 -5.98
N PHE A 24 0.09 -15.44 -6.78
CA PHE A 24 -0.71 -14.27 -6.48
C PHE A 24 -2.21 -14.58 -6.66
N ARG A 25 -2.55 -15.35 -7.69
CA ARG A 25 -3.92 -15.85 -7.92
C ARG A 25 -4.36 -16.83 -6.84
N GLU A 26 -3.47 -17.67 -6.34
CA GLU A 26 -3.76 -18.58 -5.21
C GLU A 26 -4.06 -17.80 -3.92
N MET A 27 -3.40 -16.66 -3.69
CA MET A 27 -3.66 -15.80 -2.53
C MET A 27 -4.94 -14.97 -2.66
N PHE A 28 -5.22 -14.42 -3.85
CA PHE A 28 -6.23 -13.36 -3.99
C PHE A 28 -7.41 -13.71 -4.90
N GLY A 29 -7.32 -14.77 -5.69
CA GLY A 29 -8.34 -15.25 -6.61
C GLY A 29 -8.09 -14.87 -8.07
N THR A 30 -9.11 -15.14 -8.89
CA THR A 30 -9.21 -14.78 -10.30
C THR A 30 -9.30 -13.27 -10.52
N ASP A 31 -9.17 -12.82 -11.77
CA ASP A 31 -9.31 -11.41 -12.18
C ASP A 31 -10.66 -10.81 -11.75
N GLU A 32 -11.72 -11.60 -11.85
CA GLU A 32 -13.07 -11.20 -11.45
C GLU A 32 -13.19 -11.08 -9.94
N GLU A 33 -12.69 -12.06 -9.19
CA GLU A 33 -12.71 -12.06 -7.72
C GLU A 33 -11.86 -10.91 -7.16
N ILE A 34 -10.66 -10.67 -7.70
CA ILE A 34 -9.82 -9.54 -7.32
C ILE A 34 -10.54 -8.22 -7.61
N GLY A 35 -11.13 -8.08 -8.80
CA GLY A 35 -11.91 -6.90 -9.15
C GLY A 35 -13.10 -6.67 -8.20
N ALA A 36 -13.81 -7.73 -7.82
CA ALA A 36 -14.92 -7.67 -6.87
C ALA A 36 -14.44 -7.24 -5.46
N LYS A 37 -13.32 -7.79 -4.98
CA LYS A 37 -12.76 -7.41 -3.68
C LYS A 37 -12.28 -5.96 -3.65
N ILE A 38 -11.64 -5.47 -4.72
CA ILE A 38 -11.24 -4.05 -4.83
C ILE A 38 -12.46 -3.13 -4.73
N ARG A 39 -13.56 -3.45 -5.42
CA ARG A 39 -14.81 -2.68 -5.34
C ARG A 39 -15.40 -2.72 -3.92
N ALA A 40 -15.46 -3.91 -3.31
CA ALA A 40 -15.98 -4.07 -1.96
C ALA A 40 -15.16 -3.27 -0.92
N ASP A 41 -13.84 -3.25 -1.07
CA ASP A 41 -12.93 -2.42 -0.26
C ASP A 41 -13.20 -0.94 -0.41
N HIS A 42 -13.35 -0.46 -1.64
CA HIS A 42 -13.65 0.93 -1.93
C HIS A 42 -14.96 1.35 -1.26
N ASP A 43 -16.03 0.56 -1.42
CA ASP A 43 -17.31 0.81 -0.77
C ASP A 43 -17.20 0.81 0.77
N ARG A 44 -16.39 -0.09 1.33
CA ARG A 44 -16.19 -0.21 2.78
C ARG A 44 -15.48 1.01 3.36
N ILE A 45 -14.46 1.53 2.67
CA ILE A 45 -13.75 2.75 3.07
C ILE A 45 -14.64 3.98 2.94
N GLN A 46 -15.45 4.08 1.88
CA GLN A 46 -16.39 5.18 1.72
C GLN A 46 -17.41 5.24 2.86
N ARG A 47 -17.93 4.09 3.29
CA ARG A 47 -18.85 4.00 4.44
C ARG A 47 -18.21 4.43 5.76
N SER A 48 -16.87 4.43 5.88
CA SER A 48 -16.15 4.92 7.07
C SER A 48 -15.86 6.43 7.04
N GLY A 49 -16.40 7.18 6.07
CA GLY A 49 -16.20 8.63 5.95
C GLY A 49 -14.89 9.02 5.26
N ILE A 50 -14.24 8.08 4.56
CA ILE A 50 -13.02 8.32 3.80
C ILE A 50 -13.36 8.27 2.30
N THR A 51 -13.17 9.37 1.59
CA THR A 51 -13.28 9.44 0.13
C THR A 51 -12.08 8.76 -0.51
N THR A 52 -12.35 7.72 -1.28
CA THR A 52 -11.36 6.99 -2.07
C THR A 52 -11.39 7.41 -3.53
N VAL A 53 -10.23 7.79 -4.06
CA VAL A 53 -10.00 8.07 -5.48
C VAL A 53 -9.21 6.90 -6.07
N PRO A 54 -9.86 5.90 -6.68
CA PRO A 54 -9.15 4.76 -7.25
C PRO A 54 -8.53 5.13 -8.61
N TYR A 55 -7.28 4.75 -8.82
CA TYR A 55 -6.62 4.78 -10.12
C TYR A 55 -5.90 3.45 -10.39
N LEU A 56 -6.45 2.66 -11.31
CA LEU A 56 -5.88 1.36 -11.68
C LEU A 56 -5.13 1.48 -13.00
N ILE A 57 -3.82 1.31 -12.95
CA ILE A 57 -2.91 1.36 -14.08
C ILE A 57 -3.23 0.19 -15.02
N ASN A 58 -3.35 0.51 -16.31
CA ASN A 58 -3.40 -0.51 -17.36
C ASN A 58 -1.97 -0.97 -17.67
N SER A 59 -1.68 -2.26 -17.41
CA SER A 59 -0.36 -2.84 -17.67
C SER A 59 0.04 -2.85 -19.15
N ARG A 60 -0.93 -2.75 -20.07
CA ARG A 60 -0.70 -2.66 -21.52
C ARG A 60 -0.26 -1.26 -21.96
N ASP A 61 -0.44 -0.24 -21.11
CA ASP A 61 -0.08 1.15 -21.40
C ASP A 61 0.46 1.85 -20.14
N LEU A 62 1.61 1.34 -19.67
CA LEU A 62 2.25 1.82 -18.45
C LEU A 62 2.63 3.30 -18.54
N GLU A 63 3.18 3.78 -19.65
CA GLU A 63 3.64 5.17 -19.76
C GLU A 63 2.48 6.17 -19.69
N LYS A 64 1.33 5.87 -20.30
CA LYS A 64 0.13 6.68 -20.09
C LYS A 64 -0.32 6.62 -18.63
N GLY A 65 -0.34 5.42 -18.04
CA GLY A 65 -0.71 5.22 -16.64
C GLY A 65 0.13 6.06 -15.67
N LEU A 66 1.43 6.15 -15.92
CA LEU A 66 2.34 6.92 -15.07
C LEU A 66 2.18 8.44 -15.24
N LYS A 67 1.86 8.92 -16.45
CA LYS A 67 1.51 10.34 -16.68
C LYS A 67 0.20 10.74 -16.00
N ASP A 68 -0.79 9.85 -16.04
CA ASP A 68 -2.07 10.05 -15.36
C ASP A 68 -1.85 10.08 -13.83
N VAL A 69 -1.02 9.17 -13.29
CA VAL A 69 -0.62 9.19 -11.86
C VAL A 69 0.08 10.50 -11.49
N GLU A 70 1.05 10.95 -12.28
CA GLU A 70 1.74 12.22 -12.03
C GLU A 70 0.74 13.39 -12.00
N SER A 71 -0.22 13.40 -12.93
CA SER A 71 -1.26 14.43 -13.00
C SER A 71 -2.15 14.42 -11.76
N LEU A 72 -2.58 13.24 -11.30
CA LEU A 72 -3.36 13.08 -10.08
C LEU A 72 -2.58 13.56 -8.85
N LEU A 73 -1.31 13.17 -8.72
CA LEU A 73 -0.47 13.60 -7.59
C LEU A 73 -0.32 15.12 -7.54
N ARG A 74 -0.18 15.78 -8.70
CA ARG A 74 -0.10 17.24 -8.81
C ARG A 74 -1.42 17.96 -8.53
N GLU A 75 -2.56 17.32 -8.81
CA GLU A 75 -3.88 17.84 -8.41
C GLU A 75 -3.98 17.94 -6.87
N GLY A 76 -3.39 16.98 -6.16
CA GLY A 76 -3.23 17.02 -4.71
C GLY A 76 -4.55 16.94 -3.92
N GLY A 77 -4.50 17.47 -2.70
CA GLY A 77 -5.63 17.44 -1.76
C GLY A 77 -5.88 16.06 -1.14
N TYR A 78 -4.90 15.16 -1.18
CA TYR A 78 -4.98 13.84 -0.55
C TYR A 78 -4.38 13.86 0.85
N ASP A 79 -5.07 13.22 1.80
CA ASP A 79 -4.58 12.95 3.15
C ASP A 79 -3.64 11.74 3.19
N ALA A 80 -3.70 10.85 2.20
CA ALA A 80 -2.80 9.72 2.03
C ALA A 80 -2.83 9.20 0.59
N ILE A 81 -1.77 8.48 0.20
CA ILE A 81 -1.64 7.80 -1.10
C ILE A 81 -1.40 6.31 -0.87
N GLY A 82 -2.31 5.47 -1.34
CA GLY A 82 -2.22 4.03 -1.32
C GLY A 82 -1.54 3.46 -2.56
N ILE A 83 -0.63 2.50 -2.39
CA ILE A 83 -0.08 1.68 -3.47
C ILE A 83 -0.44 0.22 -3.18
N GLY A 84 -1.20 -0.37 -4.10
CA GLY A 84 -1.80 -1.69 -3.94
C GLY A 84 -0.82 -2.86 -4.07
N ALA A 85 -1.16 -3.96 -3.41
CA ALA A 85 -0.38 -5.20 -3.35
C ALA A 85 0.03 -5.78 -4.71
N GLY A 86 -0.79 -5.62 -5.75
CA GLY A 86 -0.47 -6.08 -7.11
C GLY A 86 0.76 -5.42 -7.72
N VAL A 87 1.18 -4.25 -7.22
CA VAL A 87 2.40 -3.55 -7.65
C VAL A 87 3.60 -3.94 -6.78
N ARG A 88 3.38 -4.23 -5.48
CA ARG A 88 4.45 -4.41 -4.49
C ARG A 88 4.86 -5.86 -4.26
N LEU A 89 3.91 -6.80 -4.30
CA LEU A 89 4.15 -8.21 -3.95
C LEU A 89 4.63 -9.05 -5.13
N VAL A 90 4.64 -8.48 -6.34
CA VAL A 90 5.07 -9.15 -7.57
C VAL A 90 6.46 -8.65 -7.92
N PRO A 91 7.52 -9.48 -7.81
CA PRO A 91 8.91 -9.06 -8.03
C PRO A 91 9.16 -8.38 -9.39
N GLU A 92 8.44 -8.81 -10.42
CA GLU A 92 8.50 -8.26 -11.78
C GLU A 92 8.09 -6.79 -11.85
N TYR A 93 7.34 -6.29 -10.85
CA TYR A 93 6.88 -4.91 -10.77
C TYR A 93 7.65 -4.06 -9.76
N LEU A 94 8.76 -4.56 -9.20
CA LEU A 94 9.57 -3.81 -8.23
C LEU A 94 10.07 -2.47 -8.79
N ALA A 95 10.60 -2.44 -10.01
CA ALA A 95 11.07 -1.20 -10.63
C ALA A 95 9.94 -0.17 -10.82
N LEU A 96 8.73 -0.65 -11.12
CA LEU A 96 7.54 0.22 -11.22
C LEU A 96 7.13 0.73 -9.85
N PHE A 97 7.15 -0.12 -8.83
CA PHE A 97 6.88 0.25 -7.44
C PHE A 97 7.81 1.38 -6.98
N GLU A 98 9.12 1.25 -7.20
CA GLU A 98 10.11 2.29 -6.89
C GLU A 98 9.83 3.60 -7.65
N ARG A 99 9.50 3.51 -8.95
CA ARG A 99 9.13 4.68 -9.76
C ARG A 99 7.90 5.39 -9.20
N LEU A 100 6.86 4.65 -8.80
CA LEU A 100 5.65 5.20 -8.19
C LEU A 100 5.92 5.88 -6.84
N VAL A 101 6.72 5.24 -5.97
CA VAL A 101 7.13 5.83 -4.69
C VAL A 101 7.87 7.15 -4.92
N ASN A 102 8.85 7.16 -5.83
CA ASN A 102 9.61 8.37 -6.17
C ASN A 102 8.71 9.47 -6.76
N MET A 103 7.74 9.12 -7.61
CA MET A 103 6.77 10.08 -8.13
C MET A 103 5.89 10.68 -7.03
N CYS A 104 5.44 9.87 -6.05
CA CYS A 104 4.68 10.38 -4.91
C CYS A 104 5.50 11.34 -4.07
N ILE A 105 6.76 10.99 -3.75
CA ILE A 105 7.67 11.86 -2.99
C ILE A 105 7.92 13.19 -3.72
N ALA A 106 8.09 13.14 -5.04
CA ALA A 106 8.38 14.32 -5.85
C ALA A 106 7.16 15.25 -6.02
N ASN A 107 5.97 14.69 -6.24
CA ASN A 107 4.78 15.46 -6.63
C ASN A 107 3.79 15.70 -5.47
N ALA A 108 3.88 14.92 -4.39
CA ALA A 108 3.03 15.05 -3.21
C ALA A 108 3.88 15.00 -1.92
N PRO A 109 4.89 15.89 -1.76
CA PRO A 109 5.79 15.86 -0.62
C PRO A 109 5.03 16.04 0.69
N GLY A 110 5.30 15.17 1.66
CA GLY A 110 4.65 15.18 2.97
C GLY A 110 3.30 14.46 3.02
N VAL A 111 2.76 14.00 1.89
CA VAL A 111 1.58 13.12 1.89
C VAL A 111 2.01 11.70 2.28
N PRO A 112 1.40 11.10 3.32
CA PRO A 112 1.70 9.74 3.75
C PRO A 112 1.47 8.69 2.66
N LEU A 113 2.39 7.74 2.53
CA LEU A 113 2.19 6.53 1.72
C LEU A 113 1.59 5.40 2.56
N MET A 114 0.64 4.68 1.98
CA MET A 114 -0.02 3.51 2.54
C MET A 114 0.21 2.31 1.61
N PHE A 115 0.61 1.18 2.17
CA PHE A 115 0.77 -0.06 1.43
C PHE A 115 -0.23 -1.08 2.00
N ASN A 116 -1.15 -1.60 1.18
CA ASN A 116 -2.01 -2.70 1.61
C ASN A 116 -1.30 -4.06 1.38
N ASP A 117 -1.68 -5.06 2.17
CA ASP A 117 -1.23 -6.45 1.99
C ASP A 117 -2.20 -7.25 1.09
N GLY A 118 -3.19 -6.57 0.49
CA GLY A 118 -4.16 -7.15 -0.43
C GLY A 118 -5.59 -6.65 -0.22
N PRO A 119 -6.58 -7.17 -0.98
CA PRO A 119 -7.98 -6.75 -0.98
C PRO A 119 -8.79 -7.04 0.31
N ASP A 120 -8.13 -7.62 1.33
CA ASP A 120 -8.68 -7.75 2.69
C ASP A 120 -7.89 -6.92 3.72
N GLY A 121 -6.69 -6.47 3.34
CA GLY A 121 -5.82 -5.60 4.15
C GLY A 121 -6.18 -4.13 4.03
N THR A 122 -6.90 -3.72 2.98
CA THR A 122 -7.27 -2.32 2.74
C THR A 122 -8.16 -1.76 3.86
N THR A 123 -9.02 -2.59 4.47
CA THR A 123 -9.87 -2.13 5.58
C THR A 123 -9.16 -2.06 6.91
N ARG A 124 -8.27 -3.02 7.19
CA ARG A 124 -7.36 -2.94 8.34
C ARG A 124 -6.44 -1.73 8.23
N ALA A 125 -6.06 -1.38 7.00
CA ALA A 125 -5.33 -0.17 6.72
C ALA A 125 -6.21 1.08 6.91
N SER A 126 -7.43 1.15 6.37
CA SER A 126 -8.30 2.32 6.60
C SER A 126 -8.68 2.54 8.07
N GLU A 127 -8.82 1.48 8.87
CA GLU A 127 -9.08 1.57 10.32
C GLU A 127 -7.94 2.26 11.08
N SER A 128 -6.70 2.13 10.59
CA SER A 128 -5.52 2.80 11.17
C SER A 128 -5.31 4.23 10.65
N ILE A 129 -6.11 4.69 9.68
CA ILE A 129 -6.25 6.12 9.36
C ILE A 129 -6.96 6.85 10.51
N SER A 130 -7.81 6.18 11.28
CA SER A 130 -8.43 6.74 12.50
C SER A 130 -7.54 6.61 13.75
N ASN A 131 -6.62 5.63 13.79
CA ASN A 131 -5.68 5.42 14.89
C ASN A 131 -4.25 5.28 14.35
N THR A 132 -3.55 6.41 14.25
CA THR A 132 -2.08 6.54 14.14
C THR A 132 -1.37 5.50 13.24
N PHE A 133 -1.30 5.77 11.94
CA PHE A 133 -0.27 5.13 11.12
C PHE A 133 1.11 5.74 11.32
N ARG A 134 2.12 4.88 11.46
CA ARG A 134 3.53 5.28 11.42
C ARG A 134 3.96 5.55 9.98
N PHE A 135 4.24 6.82 9.74
CA PHE A 135 4.73 7.41 8.50
C PHE A 135 6.16 6.95 8.14
N TYR A 136 6.45 6.85 6.84
CA TYR A 136 7.80 7.11 6.33
C TYR A 136 7.80 8.49 5.67
N VAL A 137 8.35 9.48 6.37
CA VAL A 137 8.72 10.78 5.79
C VAL A 137 10.25 10.82 5.79
N PRO A 138 10.92 10.69 4.64
CA PRO A 138 12.35 10.92 4.59
C PRO A 138 12.59 12.41 4.85
N GLN A 139 13.14 12.74 6.02
CA GLN A 139 13.45 14.13 6.39
C GLN A 139 14.78 14.65 5.84
N ASP A 140 15.56 13.83 5.13
CA ASP A 140 16.88 14.26 4.67
C ASP A 140 17.26 13.66 3.32
N ARG A 141 17.60 14.53 2.35
CA ARG A 141 18.01 14.15 0.98
C ARG A 141 19.44 13.59 0.91
N ALA A 142 20.17 13.55 2.02
CA ALA A 142 21.62 13.33 2.03
C ALA A 142 22.10 11.90 2.36
N ASN A 143 21.23 10.96 2.75
CA ASN A 143 21.67 9.61 3.13
C ASN A 143 20.81 8.52 2.50
N ASN A 144 21.33 7.92 1.43
CA ASN A 144 20.67 6.90 0.61
C ASN A 144 20.85 5.44 1.12
N ASP A 145 21.34 5.25 2.35
CA ASP A 145 21.80 3.95 2.86
C ASP A 145 21.00 3.35 4.03
N LEU A 146 19.75 3.77 4.28
CA LEU A 146 18.96 3.29 5.42
C LEU A 146 17.63 2.66 5.00
N TRP A 147 17.73 1.54 4.28
CA TRP A 147 16.58 0.80 3.74
C TRP A 147 15.76 0.02 4.77
N TYR A 148 16.19 -0.14 6.02
CA TYR A 148 15.37 -0.79 7.05
C TYR A 148 15.89 -0.48 8.46
N ARG A 149 15.12 0.27 9.26
CA ARG A 149 15.32 0.31 10.72
C ARG A 149 13.96 0.26 11.42
N SER A 150 13.52 -0.97 11.66
CA SER A 150 12.50 -1.28 12.67
C SER A 150 12.99 -0.76 14.03
N ARG A 151 12.27 0.19 14.64
CA ARG A 151 12.38 0.42 16.09
C ARG A 151 11.39 -0.50 16.78
N GLU A 152 11.98 -1.36 17.62
CA GLU A 152 11.38 -2.35 18.50
C GLU A 152 9.99 -1.98 19.04
N SER A 153 9.04 -2.88 18.87
CA SER A 153 7.88 -3.01 19.79
C SER A 153 8.29 -3.90 20.96
N PRO A 154 7.73 -3.72 22.17
CA PRO A 154 8.18 -4.43 23.37
C PRO A 154 8.01 -5.93 23.16
N ARG A 155 9.08 -6.70 23.42
CA ARG A 155 9.02 -8.16 23.42
C ARG A 155 7.95 -8.60 24.42
N THR A 156 6.82 -9.08 23.94
CA THR A 156 5.94 -9.92 24.75
C THR A 156 6.68 -11.24 24.97
N THR A 157 7.13 -11.45 26.21
CA THR A 157 7.74 -12.70 26.66
C THR A 157 6.72 -13.83 26.53
N HIS A 158 6.88 -14.70 25.54
CA HIS A 158 6.35 -16.06 25.63
C HIS A 158 7.42 -16.96 26.27
N PRO A 159 7.05 -17.80 27.24
CA PRO A 159 8.00 -18.59 27.99
C PRO A 159 8.71 -19.61 27.09
N MET A 160 10.04 -19.60 27.19
CA MET A 160 10.96 -20.56 26.60
C MET A 160 10.59 -21.97 27.08
N ILE A 161 10.29 -22.87 26.16
CA ILE A 161 10.33 -24.31 26.43
C ILE A 161 11.82 -24.65 26.57
N ALA A 162 12.25 -24.90 27.81
CA ALA A 162 13.57 -25.41 28.13
C ALA A 162 13.76 -26.78 27.47
N GLY A 163 14.89 -26.96 26.81
CA GLY A 163 15.14 -28.06 25.88
C GLY A 163 15.66 -29.35 26.51
N GLU A 164 16.12 -30.24 25.64
CA GLU A 164 17.12 -31.26 25.95
C GLU A 164 17.86 -31.70 24.67
N ASN A 165 19.18 -31.48 24.70
CA ASN A 165 20.28 -32.35 24.27
C ASN A 165 20.46 -32.82 22.80
N THR A 166 21.47 -32.20 22.17
CA THR A 166 22.67 -32.80 21.52
C THR A 166 22.52 -34.00 20.57
N LYS A 167 22.94 -33.82 19.29
CA LYS A 167 24.16 -34.42 18.67
C LYS A 167 24.24 -34.06 17.17
N GLY A 168 25.48 -33.99 16.65
CA GLY A 168 25.84 -33.62 15.26
C GLY A 168 25.17 -34.48 14.18
N TRP A 169 25.20 -34.11 12.90
CA TRP A 169 26.20 -33.38 12.11
C TRP A 169 25.57 -32.25 11.29
#